data_AF-A0A3M1IWR8-F1
#
_entry.id   AF-A0A3M1IWR8-F1
#
_cell.length_a   1.000
_cell.length_b   1.000
_cell.length_c   1.000
_cell.angle_alpha   90.00
_cell.angle_beta   90.00
_cell.angle_gamma   90.00
#
_symmetry.space_group_name_H-M   'P 1'
#
loop_
_entity.id
_entity.type
_entity.pdbx_description
1 polymer ?
#
loop_
_entity_poly.entity_id
_entity_poly.type
_entity_poly.pdbx_seq_one_letter_code
_entity_poly.pdbx_strand_id
1 'polypeptide(L)'
;MTSIEGFRYLNLKFTFAYPNAREAYGFIDRNSVLTIKLLNGDFVNLRAGELARGQYNTVKQELTYEVRYPIDRSLISTLKNSEVDLIRVWWSSGYEEYPIQQLDFFQHALRCLGD
;
A
#
# COMPACT_ATOMS: atom_id res chain seq x y z
N MET A 1 -7.30 0.96 -6.53
CA MET A 1 -7.98 -0.18 -5.87
C MET A 1 -8.65 -1.05 -6.92
N THR A 2 -8.92 -2.31 -6.60
CA THR A 2 -9.63 -3.24 -7.50
C THR A 2 -10.78 -3.94 -6.77
N SER A 3 -11.81 -4.32 -7.51
CA SER A 3 -12.91 -5.17 -7.05
C SER A 3 -12.87 -6.49 -7.84
N ILE A 4 -12.82 -7.62 -7.14
CA ILE A 4 -12.81 -8.96 -7.73
C ILE A 4 -13.83 -9.80 -6.96
N GLU A 5 -14.88 -10.29 -7.62
CA GLU A 5 -15.93 -11.13 -7.03
C GLU A 5 -16.57 -10.55 -5.75
N GLY A 6 -16.68 -9.21 -5.68
CA GLY A 6 -17.24 -8.51 -4.52
C GLY A 6 -16.24 -8.22 -3.39
N PHE A 7 -15.02 -8.76 -3.47
CA PHE A 7 -13.91 -8.40 -2.58
C PHE A 7 -13.14 -7.20 -3.12
N ARG A 8 -12.74 -6.31 -2.21
CA ARG A 8 -11.98 -5.11 -2.54
C ARG A 8 -10.56 -5.19 -2.05
N TYR A 9 -9.66 -4.61 -2.84
CA TYR A 9 -8.23 -4.62 -2.58
C TYR A 9 -7.62 -3.25 -2.83
N LEU A 10 -6.79 -2.82 -1.88
CA LEU A 10 -5.81 -1.77 -2.10
C LEU A 10 -4.56 -2.43 -2.71
N ASN A 11 -4.27 -2.08 -3.96
CA ASN A 11 -3.05 -2.53 -4.63
C ASN A 11 -2.03 -1.40 -4.57
N LEU A 12 -0.88 -1.67 -3.96
CA LEU A 12 0.24 -0.74 -3.92
C LEU A 12 1.36 -1.28 -4.79
N LYS A 13 1.92 -0.40 -5.62
CA LYS A 13 3.05 -0.67 -6.49
C LYS A 13 4.20 0.24 -6.10
N PHE A 14 5.31 -0.36 -5.66
CA PHE A 14 6.54 0.36 -5.34
C PHE A 14 7.57 0.04 -6.40
N THR A 15 8.04 1.06 -7.13
CA THR A 15 9.05 0.90 -8.18
C THR A 15 10.28 1.70 -7.82
N PHE A 16 11.43 1.03 -7.78
CA PHE A 16 12.71 1.60 -7.39
C PHE A 16 13.70 1.46 -8.55
N ALA A 17 14.23 2.58 -9.03
CA ALA A 17 15.33 2.63 -10.00
C ALA A 17 16.68 2.54 -9.27
N TYR A 18 16.86 1.52 -8.44
CA TYR A 18 18.07 1.34 -7.64
C TYR A 18 18.58 -0.10 -7.76
N PRO A 19 19.83 -0.32 -8.24
CA PRO A 19 20.37 -1.66 -8.54
C PRO A 19 20.33 -2.62 -7.34
N ASN A 20 20.48 -2.10 -6.12
CA ASN A 20 20.56 -2.89 -4.89
C ASN A 20 19.29 -2.78 -4.03
N ALA A 21 18.16 -2.33 -4.60
CA ALA A 21 16.92 -2.12 -3.85
C ALA A 21 16.44 -3.40 -3.13
N ARG A 22 16.75 -4.57 -3.71
CA ARG A 22 16.39 -5.85 -3.11
C ARG A 22 17.15 -6.14 -1.82
N GLU A 23 18.41 -5.71 -1.72
CA GLU A 23 19.22 -5.90 -0.50
C GLU A 23 18.79 -4.90 0.58
N ALA A 24 18.42 -3.68 0.19
CA ALA A 24 17.96 -2.64 1.09
C ALA A 24 16.57 -2.95 1.70
N TYR A 25 15.61 -3.38 0.88
CA TYR A 25 14.22 -3.56 1.30
C TYR A 25 13.82 -5.04 1.54
N GLY A 26 14.51 -6.00 0.93
CA GLY A 26 14.16 -7.41 1.03
C GLY A 26 12.82 -7.75 0.38
N PHE A 27 11.83 -8.18 1.17
CA PHE A 27 10.49 -8.57 0.70
C PHE A 27 9.38 -8.08 1.65
N ILE A 28 8.13 -8.11 1.19
CA ILE A 28 6.95 -7.89 2.05
C ILE A 28 6.28 -9.24 2.25
N ASP A 29 6.31 -9.76 3.47
CA ASP A 29 5.74 -11.08 3.77
C ASP A 29 4.21 -11.09 3.74
N ARG A 30 3.62 -12.28 3.57
CA ARG A 30 2.20 -12.47 3.84
C ARG A 30 1.90 -12.04 5.27
N ASN A 31 0.77 -11.36 5.47
CA ASN A 31 0.35 -10.75 6.73
C ASN A 31 1.21 -9.57 7.22
N SER A 32 2.23 -9.14 6.47
CA SER A 32 2.94 -7.89 6.76
C SER A 32 1.96 -6.73 6.78
N VAL A 33 2.19 -5.80 7.71
CA VAL A 33 1.26 -4.71 7.99
C VAL A 33 1.53 -3.52 7.07
N LEU A 34 0.47 -2.92 6.57
CA LEU A 34 0.46 -1.56 6.05
C LEU A 34 -0.31 -0.70 7.04
N THR A 35 0.33 0.33 7.56
CA THR A 35 -0.32 1.29 8.46
C THR A 35 -0.58 2.58 7.72
N ILE A 36 -1.84 2.99 7.65
CA ILE A 36 -2.26 4.29 7.13
C ILE A 36 -2.50 5.18 8.34
N LYS A 37 -1.71 6.24 8.48
CA LYS A 37 -1.88 7.22 9.55
C LYS A 37 -2.77 8.34 9.02
N LEU A 38 -3.84 8.61 9.76
CA LEU A 38 -4.80 9.65 9.45
C LEU A 38 -4.33 10.99 10.06
N LEU A 39 -4.74 12.10 9.45
CA LEU A 39 -4.34 13.44 9.90
C LEU A 39 -4.80 13.75 11.32
N ASN A 40 -5.90 13.13 11.77
CA ASN A 40 -6.43 13.25 13.12
C ASN A 40 -5.63 12.44 14.18
N GLY A 41 -4.60 11.69 13.77
CA GLY A 41 -3.77 10.85 14.64
C GLY A 41 -4.19 9.39 14.74
N ASP A 42 -5.32 9.00 14.15
CA ASP A 42 -5.77 7.60 14.12
C ASP A 42 -4.97 6.75 13.13
N PHE A 43 -5.06 5.43 13.29
CA PHE A 43 -4.38 4.47 12.43
C PHE A 43 -5.35 3.45 11.85
N VAL A 44 -5.19 3.17 10.55
CA VAL A 44 -5.83 2.06 9.85
C VAL A 44 -4.75 1.04 9.48
N ASN A 45 -4.94 -0.22 9.86
CA ASN A 45 -3.99 -1.29 9.56
C ASN A 45 -4.59 -2.29 8.57
N LEU A 46 -3.84 -2.55 7.50
CA LEU A 46 -4.13 -3.55 6.49
C LEU A 46 -3.05 -4.64 6.52
N ARG A 47 -3.38 -5.85 6.09
CA ARG A 47 -2.45 -6.97 6.03
C ARG A 47 -2.26 -7.45 4.60
N ALA A 48 -1.01 -7.67 4.20
CA ALA A 48 -0.71 -8.19 2.87
C ALA A 48 -1.31 -9.59 2.70
N GLY A 49 -2.09 -9.81 1.63
CA GLY A 49 -2.69 -11.13 1.38
C GLY A 49 -1.66 -12.18 0.95
N GLU A 50 -0.55 -11.73 0.37
CA GLU A 50 0.45 -12.58 -0.27
C GLU A 50 1.86 -12.01 -0.06
N LEU A 51 2.85 -12.89 -0.18
CA LEU A 51 4.27 -12.53 -0.15
C LEU A 51 4.67 -11.82 -1.45
N ALA A 52 5.25 -10.63 -1.34
CA ALA A 52 5.79 -9.87 -2.46
C ALA A 52 7.33 -9.81 -2.38
N ARG A 53 7.99 -10.56 -3.27
CA ARG A 53 9.47 -10.65 -3.34
C ARG A 53 10.14 -9.55 -4.18
N GLY A 54 9.34 -8.77 -4.91
CA GLY A 54 9.83 -7.84 -5.91
C GLY A 54 10.22 -8.54 -7.22
N GLN A 55 10.00 -7.85 -8.34
CA GLN A 55 10.36 -8.30 -9.69
C GLN A 55 11.31 -7.28 -10.30
N TYR A 56 12.50 -7.73 -10.69
CA TYR A 56 13.50 -6.86 -11.32
C TYR A 56 13.36 -6.91 -12.84
N ASN A 57 13.20 -5.74 -13.45
CA ASN A 57 13.22 -5.57 -14.89
C ASN A 57 14.64 -5.17 -15.33
N THR A 58 15.34 -6.06 -16.04
CA THR A 58 16.73 -5.82 -16.47
C THR A 58 16.86 -4.77 -17.57
N VAL A 59 15.82 -4.57 -18.38
CA VAL A 59 15.81 -3.57 -19.47
C VAL A 59 15.64 -2.17 -18.88
N LYS A 60 14.71 -2.01 -17.93
CA LYS A 60 14.44 -0.72 -17.27
C LYS A 60 15.34 -0.44 -16.06
N GLN A 61 16.04 -1.47 -15.57
CA GLN A 61 16.82 -1.44 -14.33
C GLN A 61 15.99 -1.01 -13.11
N GLU A 62 14.77 -1.56 -13.03
CA GLU A 62 13.79 -1.21 -12.00
C GLU A 62 13.38 -2.44 -11.19
N LEU A 63 13.35 -2.31 -9.86
CA LEU A 63 12.74 -3.29 -8.97
C LEU A 63 11.31 -2.87 -8.64
N THR A 64 10.34 -3.75 -8.88
CA THR A 64 8.93 -3.46 -8.62
C THR A 64 8.34 -4.45 -7.61
N TYR A 65 7.73 -3.95 -6.55
CA TYR A 65 6.89 -4.72 -5.63
C TYR A 65 5.42 -4.41 -5.90
N GLU A 66 4.60 -5.44 -6.09
CA GLU A 66 3.16 -5.31 -6.18
C GLU A 66 2.53 -6.06 -5.01
N VAL A 67 1.77 -5.35 -4.18
CA VAL A 67 1.19 -5.89 -2.95
C VAL A 67 -0.30 -5.64 -2.95
N ARG A 68 -1.06 -6.67 -2.58
CA ARG A 68 -2.52 -6.62 -2.46
C ARG A 68 -2.92 -6.70 -1.00
N TYR A 69 -3.64 -5.67 -0.56
CA TYR A 69 -4.20 -5.56 0.78
C TYR A 69 -5.72 -5.70 0.69
N PRO A 70 -6.30 -6.82 1.16
CA PRO A 70 -7.75 -6.92 1.29
C PRO A 70 -8.28 -5.81 2.19
N ILE A 71 -9.34 -5.15 1.76
CA ILE A 71 -9.96 -4.06 2.51
C ILE A 71 -11.46 -4.31 2.65
N ASP A 72 -11.95 -4.24 3.88
CA ASP A 72 -13.37 -4.41 4.19
C ASP A 72 -14.15 -3.08 4.09
N ARG A 73 -15.48 -3.19 4.20
CA ARG A 73 -16.38 -2.03 4.11
C ARG A 73 -16.18 -1.02 5.24
N SER A 74 -15.85 -1.46 6.45
CA SER A 74 -15.62 -0.53 7.56
C SER A 74 -14.39 0.34 7.32
N LEU A 75 -13.29 -0.26 6.87
CA LEU A 75 -12.07 0.47 6.53
C LEU A 75 -12.27 1.40 5.34
N ILE A 76 -13.04 0.98 4.33
CA ILE A 76 -13.43 1.86 3.22
C ILE A 76 -14.20 3.07 3.72
N SER A 77 -15.18 2.87 4.60
CA SER A 77 -15.95 3.97 5.18
C SER A 77 -15.06 4.94 5.96
N THR A 78 -14.11 4.43 6.74
CA THR A 78 -13.13 5.26 7.45
C THR A 78 -12.29 6.08 6.47
N LEU A 79 -11.68 5.44 5.48
CA LEU A 79 -10.81 6.12 4.50
C LEU A 79 -11.57 7.10 3.60
N LYS A 80 -12.87 6.89 3.38
CA LYS A 80 -13.72 7.82 2.64
C LYS A 80 -13.97 9.13 3.38
N ASN A 81 -13.94 9.10 4.71
CA ASN A 81 -14.27 10.24 5.57
C ASN A 81 -13.04 10.83 6.28
N SER A 82 -11.84 10.36 5.93
CA SER A 82 -10.60 10.75 6.61
C SER A 82 -9.60 11.32 5.62
N GLU A 83 -8.76 12.22 6.12
CA GLU A 83 -7.56 12.70 5.45
C GLU A 83 -6.37 11.84 5.88
N VAL A 84 -5.49 11.51 4.93
CA VAL A 84 -4.32 10.66 5.17
C VAL A 84 -3.05 11.49 5.25
N ASP A 85 -2.31 11.32 6.34
CA ASP A 85 -1.02 11.98 6.61
C ASP A 85 0.12 11.21 5.93
N LEU A 86 0.25 9.91 6.24
CA LEU A 86 1.30 9.05 5.69
C LEU A 86 0.87 7.60 5.62
N ILE A 87 1.61 6.81 4.85
CA ILE A 87 1.57 5.35 4.91
C ILE A 87 2.91 4.81 5.42
N ARG A 88 2.87 3.82 6.30
CA ARG A 88 4.02 3.06 6.77
C ARG A 88 3.96 1.65 6.24
N VAL A 89 5.01 1.24 5.54
CA VAL A 89 5.13 -0.08 4.92
C VAL A 89 6.16 -0.89 5.69
N TRP A 90 5.78 -2.09 6.11
CA TRP A 90 6.67 -3.03 6.79
C TRP A 90 7.32 -3.99 5.78
N TRP A 91 8.62 -3.80 5.60
CA TRP A 91 9.52 -4.62 4.81
C TRP A 91 10.18 -5.69 5.69
N SER A 92 10.78 -6.72 5.11
CA SER A 92 11.53 -7.71 5.89
C SER A 92 12.78 -7.12 6.56
N SER A 93 13.29 -5.99 6.05
CA SER A 93 14.44 -5.28 6.62
C SER A 93 14.07 -4.19 7.63
N GLY A 94 12.79 -3.86 7.81
CA GLY A 94 12.35 -2.79 8.70
C GLY A 94 11.04 -2.15 8.26
N TYR A 95 10.86 -0.86 8.52
CA TYR A 95 9.72 -0.11 7.99
C TYR A 95 10.17 1.19 7.37
N GLU A 96 9.38 1.66 6.42
CA GLU A 96 9.54 2.97 5.78
C GLU A 96 8.23 3.74 5.84
N GLU A 97 8.34 5.06 5.94
CA GLU A 97 7.20 5.97 5.95
C GLU A 97 7.19 6.84 4.70
N TYR A 98 6.02 6.91 4.07
CA TYR A 98 5.80 7.68 2.85
C TYR A 98 4.71 8.72 3.13
N PRO A 99 5.07 10.00 3.30
CA PRO A 99 4.12 11.09 3.43
C PRO A 99 3.20 11.16 2.21
N ILE A 100 1.91 11.37 2.45
CA ILE A 100 0.91 11.53 1.39
C ILE A 100 0.75 13.02 1.11
N GLN A 101 1.07 13.43 -0.12
CA GLN A 101 0.98 14.84 -0.53
C GLN A 101 -0.47 15.29 -0.76
N GLN A 102 -1.33 14.36 -1.19
CA GLN A 102 -2.74 14.61 -1.49
C GLN A 102 -3.61 13.93 -0.43
N LEU A 103 -3.94 14.69 0.62
CA LEU A 103 -4.56 14.16 1.84
C LEU A 103 -5.91 13.47 1.60
N ASP A 104 -6.63 13.86 0.54
CA ASP A 104 -7.92 13.30 0.11
C ASP A 104 -7.78 12.11 -0.88
N PHE A 105 -6.57 11.56 -1.05
CA PHE A 105 -6.24 10.53 -2.04
C PHE A 105 -7.24 9.37 -2.08
N PHE A 106 -7.60 8.80 -0.91
CA PHE A 106 -8.53 7.67 -0.86
C PHE A 106 -9.96 8.06 -1.20
N GLN A 107 -10.39 9.27 -0.85
CA GLN A 107 -11.72 9.79 -1.17
C GLN A 107 -11.88 9.89 -2.69
N HIS A 108 -10.85 10.43 -3.36
CA HIS A 108 -10.78 10.49 -4.81
C HIS A 108 -10.73 9.11 -5.46
N ALA A 109 -9.91 8.19 -4.93
CA ALA A 109 -9.79 6.84 -5.46
C ALA A 109 -11.08 6.01 -5.31
N LEU A 110 -11.82 6.19 -4.20
CA LEU A 110 -13.08 5.49 -3.91
C LEU A 110 -14.25 6.00 -4.77
N ARG A 111 -14.33 7.32 -5.00
CA ARG A 111 -15.37 7.92 -5.86
C ARG A 111 -15.40 7.30 -7.26
N CYS A 112 -14.24 6.97 -7.81
CA CYS A 112 -14.11 6.34 -9.14
C CYS A 112 -14.62 4.89 -9.20
N LEU A 113 -14.87 4.25 -8.06
CA LEU A 113 -15.37 2.88 -7.96
C LEU A 113 -16.87 2.80 -7.58
N GLY A 114 -17.54 3.96 -7.52
CA GLY A 114 -18.96 4.06 -7.16
C GLY A 114 -19.24 3.95 -5.66
N ASP A 115 -18.24 4.27 -4.83
CA ASP A 115 -18.28 4.11 -3.38
C ASP A 115 -18.40 5.39 -2.56
#